data_AF-Q877G6-F1
#
_entry.id   AF-Q877G6-F1
#
_cell.length_a   1.000
_cell.length_b   1.000
_cell.length_c   1.000
_cell.angle_alpha   90.00
_cell.angle_beta   90.00
_cell.angle_gamma   90.00
#
_symmetry.space_group_name_H-M   'P 1'
#
loop_
_entity.id
_entity.type
_entity.pdbx_description
1 polymer ?
#
loop_
_entity_poly.entity_id
_entity_poly.type
_entity_poly.pdbx_seq_one_letter_code
_entity_poly.pdbx_strand_id
1 'polypeptide(L)'
;MNYSDLDSFLGLEKYYIQEEWEPLQISINRPEGFKVIEEISETPVDEWKGESNGTYSAYLLTKKGIDHFSVISILKKLMKRKIHYLGIKDANAITQQIIYVN
;
A
#
# COMPACT_ATOMS: atom_id res chain seq x y z
N MET A 1 5.62 -29.52 -10.57
CA MET A 1 6.05 -28.47 -9.61
C MET A 1 6.24 -29.09 -8.24
N ASN A 2 7.28 -28.70 -7.52
CA ASN A 2 7.47 -29.08 -6.12
C ASN A 2 6.80 -27.98 -5.27
N TYR A 3 5.68 -28.29 -4.62
CA TYR A 3 5.01 -27.36 -3.71
C TYR A 3 5.83 -27.25 -2.43
N SER A 4 5.90 -26.07 -1.82
CA SER A 4 6.49 -26.01 -0.47
C SER A 4 5.59 -26.76 0.51
N ASP A 5 6.17 -27.41 1.51
CA ASP A 5 5.41 -28.08 2.58
C ASP A 5 4.46 -27.09 3.28
N LEU A 6 4.85 -25.82 3.35
CA LEU A 6 4.04 -24.73 3.88
C LEU A 6 2.80 -24.46 3.02
N ASP A 7 2.95 -24.38 1.70
CA ASP A 7 1.83 -24.13 0.79
C ASP A 7 0.81 -25.26 0.86
N SER A 8 1.29 -26.51 0.92
CA SER A 8 0.43 -27.68 1.09
C SER A 8 -0.33 -27.65 2.43
N PHE A 9 0.36 -27.29 3.53
CA PHE A 9 -0.28 -27.12 4.85
C PHE A 9 -1.35 -26.01 4.85
N LEU A 10 -1.17 -24.96 4.05
CA LEU A 10 -2.11 -23.86 3.88
C LEU A 10 -3.26 -24.19 2.91
N GLY A 11 -3.28 -25.39 2.30
CA GLY A 11 -4.29 -25.79 1.32
C GLY A 11 -4.10 -25.17 -0.07
N LEU A 12 -2.89 -24.70 -0.39
CA LEU A 12 -2.54 -24.17 -1.70
C LEU A 12 -2.09 -25.31 -2.62
N GLU A 13 -3.07 -26.04 -3.14
CA GLU A 13 -2.85 -27.29 -3.89
C GLU A 13 -2.46 -27.09 -5.36
N LYS A 14 -2.62 -25.87 -5.89
CA LYS A 14 -2.38 -25.57 -7.31
C LYS A 14 -1.96 -24.12 -7.54
N TYR A 15 -0.93 -23.92 -8.37
CA TYR A 15 -0.60 -22.62 -8.95
C TYR A 15 -1.17 -22.48 -10.37
N TYR A 16 -1.66 -21.30 -10.71
CA TYR A 16 -2.14 -20.96 -12.05
C TYR A 16 -1.09 -20.13 -12.79
N ILE A 17 0.01 -20.77 -13.15
CA ILE A 17 1.13 -20.19 -13.92
C ILE A 17 1.39 -21.04 -15.16
N GLN A 18 2.12 -20.50 -16.14
CA GLN A 18 2.62 -21.32 -17.25
C GLN A 18 3.56 -22.38 -16.66
N GLU A 19 3.25 -23.66 -16.86
CA GLU A 19 3.95 -24.77 -16.19
C GLU A 19 5.43 -24.87 -16.56
N GLU A 20 5.82 -24.25 -17.66
CA GLU A 20 7.18 -24.19 -18.19
C GLU A 20 8.03 -23.10 -17.53
N TRP A 21 7.43 -22.25 -16.68
CA TRP A 21 8.15 -21.19 -15.99
C TRP A 21 8.82 -21.73 -14.73
N GLU A 22 10.15 -21.70 -14.73
CA GLU A 22 10.93 -21.94 -13.53
C GLU A 22 10.65 -20.84 -12.48
N PRO A 23 10.57 -21.20 -11.18
CA PRO A 23 10.37 -20.22 -10.12
C PRO A 23 11.47 -19.14 -10.12
N LEU A 24 11.09 -17.87 -10.06
CA LEU A 24 12.05 -16.78 -9.88
C LEU A 24 12.64 -16.83 -8.46
N GLN A 25 13.93 -17.12 -8.38
CA GLN A 25 14.70 -17.07 -7.14
C GLN A 25 15.30 -15.67 -6.93
N ILE A 26 14.47 -14.72 -6.52
CA ILE A 26 14.89 -13.34 -6.27
C ILE A 26 14.50 -12.86 -4.87
N SER A 27 15.27 -11.91 -4.34
CA SER A 27 14.93 -11.17 -3.13
C SER A 27 14.47 -9.76 -3.49
N ILE A 28 13.32 -9.33 -2.97
CA ILE A 28 12.87 -7.94 -3.08
C ILE A 28 13.55 -7.14 -1.97
N ASN A 29 14.51 -6.28 -2.32
CA ASN A 29 15.11 -5.34 -1.37
C ASN A 29 14.03 -4.39 -0.86
N ARG A 30 13.91 -4.21 0.45
CA ARG A 30 12.88 -3.34 1.04
C ARG A 30 13.53 -2.23 1.89
N PRO A 31 12.94 -1.02 1.91
CA PRO A 31 11.67 -0.64 1.28
C PRO A 31 11.74 -0.31 -0.23
N GLU A 32 12.94 -0.15 -0.81
CA GLU A 32 13.13 0.42 -2.16
C GLU A 32 12.49 -0.41 -3.29
N GLY A 33 12.50 -1.73 -3.19
CA GLY A 33 11.96 -2.66 -4.17
C GLY A 33 10.47 -2.97 -3.99
N PHE A 34 9.78 -2.34 -3.03
CA PHE A 34 8.35 -2.55 -2.82
C PHE A 34 7.60 -1.22 -2.73
N LYS A 35 7.00 -0.82 -3.86
CA LYS A 35 6.19 0.38 -4.00
C LYS A 35 4.70 0.01 -4.07
N VAL A 36 3.88 0.70 -3.29
CA VAL A 36 2.41 0.58 -3.32
C VAL A 36 1.81 1.95 -3.61
N ILE A 37 1.01 2.04 -4.67
CA ILE A 37 0.25 3.25 -5.01
C ILE A 37 -1.22 2.88 -4.86
N GLU A 38 -1.93 3.61 -4.01
CA GLU A 38 -3.38 3.46 -3.90
C GLU A 38 -4.06 3.94 -5.18
N GLU A 39 -5.21 3.36 -5.50
CA GLU A 39 -6.06 3.80 -6.60
C GLU A 39 -7.43 4.24 -6.08
N ILE A 40 -7.97 5.29 -6.66
CA ILE A 40 -9.34 5.77 -6.44
C ILE A 40 -10.03 5.71 -7.79
N SER A 41 -11.05 4.86 -7.90
CA SER A 41 -11.78 4.64 -9.16
C SER A 41 -10.83 4.37 -10.34
N GLU A 42 -9.93 3.39 -10.15
CA GLU A 42 -8.93 2.97 -11.16
C GLU A 42 -7.90 4.06 -11.52
N THR A 43 -7.85 5.16 -10.77
CA THR A 43 -6.88 6.24 -10.96
C THR A 43 -5.83 6.22 -9.83
N PRO A 44 -4.53 6.12 -10.15
CA PRO A 44 -3.45 6.23 -9.16
C PRO A 44 -3.54 7.55 -8.38
N VAL A 45 -3.34 7.51 -7.07
CA VAL A 45 -3.52 8.69 -6.20
C VAL A 45 -2.52 9.83 -6.45
N ASP A 46 -1.40 9.57 -7.13
CA ASP A 46 -0.46 10.59 -7.58
C ASP A 46 -0.89 11.31 -8.86
N GLU A 47 -1.90 10.78 -9.55
CA GLU A 47 -2.53 11.40 -10.72
C GLU A 47 -3.97 11.87 -10.41
N TRP A 48 -4.58 11.30 -9.39
CA TRP A 48 -5.95 11.62 -8.99
C TRP A 48 -6.09 13.08 -8.56
N LYS A 49 -7.11 13.73 -9.12
CA LYS A 49 -7.52 15.07 -8.73
C LYS A 49 -8.98 15.01 -8.28
N GLY A 50 -9.20 15.32 -7.03
CA GLY A 50 -10.54 15.53 -6.51
C GLY A 50 -11.18 16.77 -7.09
N GLU A 51 -12.41 17.02 -6.64
CA GLU A 51 -13.11 18.26 -6.93
C GLU A 51 -12.42 19.47 -6.27
N SER A 52 -12.52 20.64 -6.90
CA SER A 52 -11.95 21.88 -6.36
C SER A 52 -12.71 22.41 -5.14
N ASN A 53 -13.95 21.96 -4.93
CA ASN A 53 -14.84 22.38 -3.86
C ASN A 53 -15.44 21.15 -3.16
N GLY A 54 -15.59 21.23 -1.83
CA GLY A 54 -16.21 20.17 -1.05
C GLY A 54 -16.03 20.37 0.45
N THR A 55 -16.62 19.46 1.24
CA THR A 55 -16.52 19.47 2.71
C THR A 55 -15.18 18.94 3.22
N TYR A 56 -14.46 18.18 2.40
CA TYR A 56 -13.21 17.52 2.81
C TYR A 56 -12.01 18.12 2.09
N SER A 57 -10.91 18.24 2.82
CA SER A 57 -9.59 18.49 2.25
C SER A 57 -8.84 17.17 2.12
N ALA A 58 -8.49 16.79 0.90
CA ALA A 58 -7.71 15.58 0.59
C ALA A 58 -6.23 15.94 0.36
N TYR A 59 -5.35 15.07 0.82
CA TYR A 59 -3.90 15.21 0.67
C TYR A 59 -3.29 13.89 0.22
N LEU A 60 -2.28 13.98 -0.64
CA LEU A 60 -1.43 12.84 -0.97
C LEU A 60 -0.42 12.60 0.16
N LEU A 61 -0.55 11.46 0.84
CA LEU A 61 0.42 11.00 1.82
C LEU A 61 1.39 10.03 1.17
N THR A 62 2.66 10.45 1.08
CA THR A 62 3.78 9.59 0.70
C THR A 62 4.60 9.25 1.95
N LYS A 63 4.86 7.96 2.19
CA LYS A 63 5.73 7.51 3.30
C LYS A 63 6.69 6.41 2.83
N LYS A 64 7.84 6.31 3.49
CA LYS A 64 8.88 5.32 3.22
C LYS A 64 9.41 4.76 4.54
N GLY A 65 9.42 3.44 4.70
CA GLY A 65 10.11 2.78 5.83
C GLY A 65 9.57 3.14 7.22
N ILE A 66 8.34 3.64 7.30
CA ILE A 66 7.70 4.09 8.55
C ILE A 66 6.30 3.49 8.65
N ASP A 67 5.92 3.09 9.87
CA ASP A 67 4.62 2.51 10.13
C ASP A 67 3.51 3.57 9.98
N HIS A 68 2.34 3.08 9.60
CA HIS A 68 1.20 3.93 9.29
C HIS A 68 0.73 4.74 10.51
N PHE A 69 0.67 4.14 11.70
CA PHE A 69 0.11 4.79 12.89
C PHE A 69 1.02 5.88 13.44
N SER A 70 2.34 5.72 13.37
CA SER A 70 3.30 6.76 13.70
C SER A 70 3.13 7.98 12.81
N VAL A 71 3.01 7.79 11.48
CA VAL A 71 2.76 8.88 10.53
C VAL A 71 1.45 9.59 10.85
N ILE A 72 0.37 8.84 11.05
CA ILE A 72 -0.93 9.42 11.40
C ILE A 72 -0.86 10.16 12.74
N SER A 73 -0.12 9.65 13.73
CA SER A 73 0.07 10.35 15.00
C SER A 73 0.82 11.68 14.84
N ILE A 74 1.82 11.74 13.97
CA ILE A 74 2.55 12.98 13.66
C ILE A 74 1.60 13.97 12.99
N LEU A 75 0.86 13.53 11.97
CA LEU A 75 -0.08 14.37 11.23
C LEU A 75 -1.22 14.90 12.11
N LYS A 76 -1.77 14.09 13.01
CA LYS A 76 -2.78 14.53 13.98
C LYS A 76 -2.28 15.68 14.86
N LYS A 77 -1.01 15.62 15.31
CA LYS A 77 -0.39 16.68 16.12
C LYS A 77 -0.18 17.96 15.30
N LEU A 78 0.27 17.83 14.05
CA LEU A 78 0.54 18.96 13.17
C LEU A 78 -0.74 19.66 12.71
N MET A 79 -1.73 18.90 12.25
CA MET A 79 -2.95 19.44 11.66
C MET A 79 -4.01 19.79 12.70
N LYS A 80 -3.88 19.28 13.95
CA LYS A 80 -4.87 19.41 15.02
C LYS A 80 -6.28 18.99 14.61
N ARG A 81 -6.36 18.03 13.68
CA ARG A 81 -7.59 17.50 13.09
C ARG A 81 -7.56 15.98 13.10
N LYS A 82 -8.75 15.36 12.99
CA LYS A 82 -8.87 13.92 12.81
C LYS A 82 -8.47 13.58 11.37
N ILE A 83 -7.45 12.74 11.22
CA ILE A 83 -6.99 12.23 9.93
C ILE A 83 -7.75 10.95 9.59
N HIS A 84 -8.30 10.89 8.39
CA HIS A 84 -8.99 9.74 7.83
C HIS A 84 -8.21 9.15 6.65
N TYR A 85 -8.35 7.85 6.42
CA TYR A 85 -7.68 7.07 5.38
C TYR A 85 -8.51 5.83 5.06
N LEU A 86 -8.34 5.24 3.87
CA LEU A 86 -9.11 4.08 3.41
C LEU A 86 -8.53 2.74 3.88
N GLY A 87 -7.22 2.67 4.11
CA GLY A 87 -6.56 1.46 4.55
C GLY A 87 -5.16 1.70 5.10
N ILE A 88 -4.64 0.70 5.80
CA ILE A 88 -3.28 0.69 6.33
C ILE A 88 -2.34 0.20 5.23
N LYS A 89 -1.12 0.75 5.16
CA LYS A 89 -0.10 0.36 4.17
C LYS A 89 1.17 -0.08 4.88
N ASP A 90 1.87 -1.04 4.29
CA ASP A 90 3.08 -1.66 4.84
C ASP A 90 4.11 -0.65 5.33
N ALA A 91 4.73 -0.93 6.48
CA ALA A 91 5.82 -0.11 7.01
C ALA A 91 7.09 -0.25 6.16
N ASN A 92 7.42 -1.49 5.75
CA ASN A 92 8.62 -1.80 4.97
C ASN A 92 8.37 -1.69 3.46
N ALA A 93 7.95 -0.49 3.04
CA ALA A 93 7.53 -0.15 1.69
C ALA A 93 7.66 1.36 1.44
N ILE A 94 7.64 1.75 0.16
CA ILE A 94 7.31 3.11 -0.27
C ILE A 94 5.84 3.13 -0.64
N THR A 95 5.02 3.97 0.00
CA THR A 95 3.57 3.94 -0.17
C THR A 95 3.01 5.32 -0.45
N GLN A 96 2.08 5.42 -1.40
CA GLN A 96 1.30 6.61 -1.74
C GLN A 96 -0.18 6.31 -1.51
N GLN A 97 -0.88 7.16 -0.77
CA GLN A 97 -2.32 7.03 -0.49
C GLN A 97 -2.97 8.39 -0.25
N ILE A 98 -4.29 8.48 -0.36
CA ILE A 98 -5.01 9.68 0.07
C ILE A 98 -5.28 9.61 1.57
N ILE A 99 -5.06 10.75 2.23
CA ILE A 99 -5.62 11.05 3.54
C ILE A 99 -6.56 12.24 3.41
N TYR A 100 -7.54 12.33 4.30
CA TYR A 100 -8.49 13.44 4.27
C TYR A 100 -8.91 13.89 5.66
N VAL A 101 -9.29 15.15 5.75
CA VAL A 101 -9.83 15.80 6.94
C VAL A 101 -11.07 16.62 6.58
N ASN A 102 -11.95 16.82 7.56
CA ASN A 102 -13.01 17.83 7.51
C ASN A 102 -12.53 19.07 8.29
#